data_AF-A0A564Y2M4-F1
#
_entry.id   AF-A0A564Y2M4-F1
#
_cell.length_a   1.000
_cell.length_b   1.000
_cell.length_c   1.000
_cell.angle_alpha   90.00
_cell.angle_beta   90.00
_cell.angle_gamma   90.00
#
_symmetry.space_group_name_H-M   'P 1'
#
loop_
_entity.id
_entity.type
_entity.pdbx_description
1 polymer ?
#
loop_
_entity_poly.entity_id
_entity_poly.type
_entity_poly.pdbx_seq_one_letter_code
_entity_poly.pdbx_strand_id
1 'polypeptide(L)' 'TPSDKSFEVPLNQLRVERPLGQGAFGLVYFGSAVNLPGDIKGPIPVAIKTLRETSSEADLVAFVQEIEMMKF' A
#
# COMPACT_ATOMS: atom_id res chain seq x y z
N THR A 1 3.99 14.87 -6.19
CA THR A 1 4.19 13.60 -6.92
C THR A 1 4.32 12.49 -5.90
N PRO A 2 4.03 11.22 -6.26
CA PRO A 2 4.29 10.06 -5.40
C PRO A 2 5.82 9.86 -5.30
N SER A 3 6.48 10.78 -4.61
CA SER A 3 7.92 10.95 -4.57
C SER A 3 8.39 11.31 -3.15
N ASP A 4 7.47 11.27 -2.19
CA ASP A 4 7.83 11.46 -0.79
C ASP A 4 8.47 10.19 -0.25
N LYS A 5 9.80 10.19 -0.26
CA LYS A 5 10.62 9.05 0.17
C LYS A 5 10.41 8.70 1.65
N SER A 6 9.80 9.57 2.45
CA SER A 6 9.54 9.28 3.87
C SER A 6 8.46 8.21 4.08
N PHE A 7 7.59 7.97 3.08
CA PHE A 7 6.53 6.95 3.12
C PHE A 7 6.82 5.73 2.24
N GLU A 8 7.94 5.72 1.54
CA GLU A 8 8.31 4.62 0.64
C GLU A 8 8.76 3.38 1.44
N VAL A 9 8.22 2.21 1.06
CA VAL A 9 8.56 0.92 1.65
C VAL A 9 9.13 0.01 0.56
N PRO A 10 10.40 -0.41 0.66
CA PRO A 10 11.00 -1.37 -0.27
C PRO A 10 10.19 -2.68 -0.35
N LEU A 11 9.95 -3.18 -1.57
CA LEU A 11 9.18 -4.41 -1.78
C LEU A 11 9.80 -5.64 -1.09
N ASN A 12 11.12 -5.70 -0.96
CA ASN A 12 11.81 -6.79 -0.25
C ASN A 12 11.60 -6.75 1.28
N GLN A 13 11.03 -5.67 1.80
CA GLN A 13 10.61 -5.54 3.20
C GLN A 13 9.11 -5.86 3.40
N LEU A 14 8.40 -6.19 2.31
CA LEU A 14 7.00 -6.59 2.33
C LEU A 14 6.88 -8.09 2.02
N ARG A 15 6.00 -8.76 2.76
CA ARG A 15 5.55 -10.12 2.46
C ARG A 15 4.04 -10.09 2.29
N VAL A 16 3.56 -10.34 1.06
CA VAL A 16 2.15 -10.53 0.77
C VAL A 16 1.78 -11.98 1.07
N GLU A 17 0.65 -12.22 1.75
CA GLU A 17 0.25 -13.57 2.16
C GLU A 17 -1.08 -14.02 1.55
N ARG A 18 -2.20 -13.41 1.92
CA ARG A 18 -3.54 -13.85 1.48
C ARG A 18 -4.45 -12.67 1.15
N PRO A 19 -5.42 -12.80 0.24
CA PRO A 19 -6.41 -11.76 0.02
C PRO A 19 -7.28 -11.59 1.28
N LEU A 20 -7.59 -10.34 1.61
CA LEU A 20 -8.56 -9.95 2.63
C LEU A 20 -9.90 -9.57 1.99
N GLY A 21 -9.88 -9.02 0.77
CA GLY A 21 -11.09 -8.66 0.05
C GLY A 21 -10.83 -7.68 -1.08
N GLN A 22 -11.91 -7.04 -1.54
CA GLN A 22 -11.87 -5.99 -2.55
C GLN A 22 -12.26 -4.66 -1.92
N GLY A 23 -11.46 -3.63 -2.18
CA GLY A 23 -11.77 -2.25 -1.86
C GLY A 23 -12.31 -1.49 -3.08
N ALA A 24 -12.48 -0.18 -2.95
CA ALA A 24 -12.93 0.68 -4.05
C ALA A 24 -12.02 0.59 -5.30
N PHE A 25 -10.70 0.51 -5.09
CA PHE A 25 -9.71 0.60 -6.17
C PHE A 25 -9.19 -0.74 -6.69
N GLY A 26 -9.38 -1.83 -5.93
CA GLY A 26 -8.82 -3.13 -6.31
C GLY A 26 -8.81 -4.13 -5.16
N LEU A 27 -7.69 -4.82 -4.98
CA LEU A 27 -7.54 -5.92 -4.04
C LEU A 27 -6.83 -5.45 -2.77
N VAL A 28 -7.25 -6.00 -1.64
CA VAL A 28 -6.59 -5.81 -0.35
C VAL A 28 -6.07 -7.16 0.10
N TYR A 29 -4.80 -7.21 0.48
CA TYR A 29 -4.12 -8.40 0.97
C TYR A 29 -3.69 -8.21 2.41
N PHE A 30 -3.67 -9.30 3.15
CA PHE A 30 -2.94 -9.42 4.40
C PHE A 30 -1.47 -9.69 4.07
N GLY A 31 -0.58 -9.07 4.84
CA GLY A 31 0.84 -9.33 4.76
C GLY A 31 1.57 -8.91 6.02
N SER A 32 2.89 -8.99 5.97
CA SER A 32 3.78 -8.43 6.99
C SER A 32 4.78 -7.46 6.37
N ALA A 33 5.12 -6.40 7.10
CA ALA A 33 6.18 -5.48 6.72
C ALA A 33 7.26 -5.41 7.81
N VAL A 34 8.50 -5.15 7.43
CA VAL A 34 9.61 -4.89 8.36
C VAL A 34 10.22 -3.53 8.08
N ASN A 35 10.82 -2.91 9.11
CA ASN A 35 11.56 -1.64 8.98
C ASN A 35 10.72 -0.51 8.34
N LEU A 36 9.47 -0.38 8.78
CA LEU A 36 8.61 0.70 8.27
C LEU A 36 9.13 2.07 8.74
N PRO A 37 8.81 3.16 8.00
CA PRO A 37 9.10 4.52 8.41
C PRO A 37 8.66 4.83 9.85
N GLY A 38 9.41 5.69 10.54
CA GLY A 38 9.20 5.99 11.95
C GLY A 38 9.84 4.99 12.92
N ASP A 39 10.91 4.29 12.49
CA ASP A 39 11.67 3.32 13.28
C ASP A 39 10.85 2.12 13.80
N ILE A 40 9.80 1.74 13.06
CA ILE A 40 8.97 0.58 13.41
C ILE A 40 9.70 -0.70 13.01
N LYS A 41 10.17 -1.46 14.01
CA LYS A 41 10.98 -2.67 13.85
C LYS A 41 10.14 -3.95 13.89
N GLY A 42 10.64 -4.97 13.21
CA GLY A 42 10.08 -6.32 13.23
C GLY A 42 8.93 -6.53 12.24
N PRO A 43 8.49 -7.78 12.04
CA PRO A 43 7.38 -8.08 11.14
C PRO A 43 6.08 -7.63 11.79
N ILE A 44 5.48 -6.58 11.25
CA ILE A 44 4.17 -6.09 11.68
C ILE A 44 3.11 -6.49 10.66
N PRO A 45 1.92 -6.95 11.11
CA PRO A 45 0.82 -7.26 10.22
C PRO A 45 0.30 -5.98 9.55
N VAL A 46 0.11 -6.02 8.23
CA VAL A 46 -0.34 -4.88 7.43
C VAL A 46 -1.41 -5.29 6.43
N ALA A 47 -2.20 -4.30 6.00
CA ALA A 47 -3.06 -4.42 4.82
C ALA A 47 -2.35 -3.79 3.61
N ILE A 48 -2.25 -4.54 2.52
CA ILE A 48 -1.58 -4.12 1.28
C ILE A 48 -2.68 -3.93 0.23
N LYS A 49 -2.98 -2.68 -0.12
CA LYS A 49 -3.98 -2.32 -1.14
C LYS A 49 -3.28 -2.14 -2.48
N THR A 50 -3.81 -2.78 -3.53
CA THR A 50 -3.30 -2.68 -4.89
C THR A 50 -4.41 -2.31 -5.86
N LEU A 51 -4.04 -1.71 -6.99
CA LEU A 51 -4.92 -1.62 -8.16
C LEU A 51 -5.17 -3.02 -8.73
N ARG A 52 -6.26 -3.15 -9.49
CA ARG A 52 -6.56 -4.33 -10.31
C ARG A 52 -5.95 -4.14 -11.70
N GLU A 53 -5.68 -5.23 -12.40
CA GLU A 53 -5.12 -5.17 -13.78
C GLU A 53 -6.02 -4.39 -14.75
N THR A 54 -7.33 -4.39 -14.48
CA THR A 54 -8.33 -3.67 -15.28
C THR A 54 -8.62 -2.26 -14.79
N SER A 55 -7.79 -1.70 -13.89
CA SER A 55 -7.98 -0.34 -13.37
C SER A 55 -7.77 0.70 -14.48
N SER A 56 -8.64 1.70 -14.50
CA SER A 56 -8.53 2.84 -15.41
C SER A 56 -7.49 3.86 -14.92
N GLU A 57 -7.11 4.81 -15.79
CA GLU A 57 -6.27 5.94 -15.38
C GLU A 57 -6.95 6.80 -14.29
N ALA A 58 -8.28 6.93 -14.34
CA ALA A 58 -9.04 7.62 -13.30
C ALA A 58 -8.93 6.89 -11.94
N ASP A 59 -8.94 5.55 -11.94
CA ASP A 59 -8.72 4.76 -10.73
C ASP A 59 -7.31 4.94 -10.18
N LEU A 60 -6.30 5.02 -11.05
CA LEU A 60 -4.93 5.33 -10.64
C LEU A 60 -4.82 6.71 -9.99
N VAL A 61 -5.43 7.73 -10.60
CA VAL A 61 -5.45 9.10 -10.04
C VAL A 61 -6.16 9.11 -8.68
N ALA A 62 -7.32 8.47 -8.56
CA ALA A 62 -8.06 8.40 -7.31
C ALA A 62 -7.29 7.62 -6.22
N PHE A 63 -6.59 6.54 -6.60
CA PHE A 63 -5.74 5.78 -5.69
C PHE A 63 -4.56 6.60 -5.17
N VAL A 64 -3.89 7.36 -6.05
CA VAL A 64 -2.83 8.31 -5.63
C VAL A 64 -3.38 9.40 -4.72
N GLN A 65 -4.58 9.93 -5.01
CA GLN A 65 -5.24 10.91 -4.14
C GLN A 65 -5.57 10.35 -2.76
N GLU A 66 -6.04 9.11 -2.66
CA GLU A 66 -6.25 8.43 -1.36
C GLU A 66 -4.95 8.37 -0.56
N ILE A 67 -3.84 7.97 -1.19
CA ILE A 67 -2.51 7.94 -0.55
C ILE A 67 -2.12 9.32 -0.02
N GLU A 68 -2.30 10.39 -0.82
CA GLU A 68 -1.97 11.75 -0.39
C GLU A 68 -2.87 12.23 0.76
N MET A 69 -4.16 11.87 0.77
CA MET A 69 -5.07 12.23 1.87
C MET A 69 -4.68 11.56 3.19
N MET A 70 -4.18 10.32 3.15
CA MET A 70 -3.81 9.57 4.37
C MET A 70 -2.48 10.01 5.00
N LYS A 71 -1.72 10.88 4.35
CA LYS A 71 -0.48 11.44 4.93
C LYS A 71 -0.73 12.52 5.99
N PHE A 72 -1.95 13.07 6.05
CA PHE A 72 -2.34 14.18 6.94
C PHE A 72 -3.11 13.73 8.17
#